data_AF-A0A1P8RXD4-F1
#
_entry.id   AF-A0A1P8RXD4-F1
#
_cell.length_a   1.000
_cell.length_b   1.000
_cell.length_c   1.000
_cell.angle_alpha   90.00
_cell.angle_beta   90.00
_cell.angle_gamma   90.00
#
_symmetry.space_group_name_H-M   'P 1'
#
loop_
_entity.id
_entity.type
_entity.pdbx_description
1 polymer ?
#
loop_
_entity_poly.entity_id
_entity_poly.type
_entity_poly.pdbx_seq_one_letter_code
_entity_poly.pdbx_strand_id
1 'polypeptide(L)'
;MIFGLGFSQNLDSLQLTKFQKEIDTIEYSSGDFKKLKQHINSNSKALKLIFENAAKGSKSHIELLEFLKLSFDEAKIKYGVKNLKSLIFSYYKSNEIVEKFKKLDSSFQAQNKILKLEQDSISKKVEFSDEIKKSLKIIRNEQIV
;
A
#
# COMPACT_ATOMS: atom_id res chain seq x y z
N MET A 1 -22.73 22.24 19.18
CA MET A 1 -21.56 21.47 19.64
C MET A 1 -21.02 20.70 18.43
N ILE A 2 -19.88 21.10 17.86
CA ILE A 2 -19.32 20.49 16.64
C ILE A 2 -18.55 19.24 17.09
N PHE A 3 -19.08 18.05 16.80
CA PHE A 3 -18.38 16.78 16.99
C PHE A 3 -17.33 16.62 15.88
N GLY A 4 -16.14 17.17 16.11
CA GLY A 4 -14.97 16.93 15.28
C GLY A 4 -14.46 15.51 15.52
N LEU A 5 -14.45 14.70 14.47
CA LEU A 5 -13.81 13.39 14.50
C LEU A 5 -12.32 13.58 14.83
N GLY A 6 -11.87 12.96 15.92
CA GLY A 6 -10.51 13.05 16.44
C GLY A 6 -9.48 12.25 15.64
N PHE A 7 -9.41 12.45 14.31
CA PHE A 7 -8.39 11.84 13.45
C PHE A 7 -7.04 12.58 13.49
N SER A 8 -6.95 13.71 14.21
CA SER A 8 -5.74 14.50 14.35
C SER A 8 -4.97 14.12 15.61
N GLN A 9 -4.23 13.03 15.59
CA GLN A 9 -3.13 12.85 16.53
C GLN A 9 -1.84 12.68 15.71
N ASN A 10 -1.09 13.79 15.62
CA ASN A 10 0.27 13.95 15.09
C ASN A 10 0.45 14.30 13.60
N LEU A 11 -0.32 15.27 13.07
CA LEU A 11 0.11 16.02 11.89
C LEU A 11 0.67 17.37 12.33
N ASP A 12 1.85 17.74 11.82
CA ASP A 12 2.39 19.09 11.95
C ASP A 12 1.34 20.11 11.42
N SER A 13 1.18 21.23 12.11
CA SER A 13 0.20 22.28 11.80
C SER A 13 0.24 22.75 10.34
N LEU A 14 1.43 22.75 9.73
CA LEU A 14 1.64 23.07 8.32
C LEU A 14 1.08 21.98 7.39
N GLN A 15 1.23 20.71 7.76
CA GLN A 15 0.68 19.57 7.02
C GLN A 15 -0.83 19.51 7.12
N LEU A 16 -1.40 19.80 8.29
CA LEU A 16 -2.84 19.95 8.49
C LEU A 16 -3.42 21.04 7.59
N THR A 17 -2.75 22.18 7.48
CA THR A 17 -3.20 23.29 6.63
C THR A 17 -3.15 22.94 5.14
N LYS A 18 -2.09 22.26 4.69
CA LYS A 18 -1.99 21.76 3.30
C LYS A 18 -3.08 20.73 3.00
N PHE A 19 -3.28 19.77 3.90
CA PHE A 19 -4.33 18.75 3.81
C PHE A 19 -5.73 19.37 3.72
N GLN A 20 -6.02 20.37 4.56
CA GLN A 20 -7.30 21.08 4.55
C GLN A 20 -7.54 21.81 3.21
N LYS A 21 -6.51 22.47 2.67
CA LYS A 21 -6.59 23.15 1.36
C LYS A 21 -6.86 22.16 0.23
N GLU A 22 -6.17 21.03 0.20
CA GLU A 22 -6.38 19.99 -0.82
C GLU A 22 -7.82 19.44 -0.76
N ILE A 23 -8.35 19.17 0.44
CA ILE A 23 -9.73 18.71 0.63
C ILE A 23 -10.76 19.73 0.15
N ASP A 24 -10.55 21.02 0.46
CA ASP A 24 -11.50 22.07 0.10
C ASP A 24 -11.57 22.26 -1.43
N THR A 25 -10.47 22.03 -2.15
CA THR A 25 -10.38 22.17 -3.62
C THR A 25 -10.95 21.00 -4.42
N ILE A 26 -11.16 19.83 -3.80
CA ILE A 26 -11.60 18.63 -4.53
C ILE A 26 -13.11 18.43 -4.35
N GLU A 27 -13.79 18.21 -5.47
CA GLU A 27 -15.19 17.77 -5.48
C GLU A 27 -15.24 16.24 -5.34
N TYR A 28 -15.95 15.78 -4.31
CA TYR A 28 -16.19 14.35 -4.08
C TYR A 28 -17.68 14.06 -4.20
N SER A 29 -17.99 12.98 -4.90
CA SER A 29 -19.35 12.57 -5.25
C SER A 29 -19.86 11.45 -4.34
N SER A 30 -21.17 11.16 -4.43
CA SER A 30 -21.77 9.96 -3.85
C SER A 30 -21.14 8.66 -4.38
N GLY A 31 -20.62 8.69 -5.62
CA GLY A 31 -19.87 7.58 -6.21
C GLY A 31 -18.56 7.31 -5.47
N ASP A 32 -17.83 8.36 -5.08
CA ASP A 32 -16.58 8.24 -4.33
C ASP A 32 -16.81 7.69 -2.92
N PHE A 33 -17.88 8.14 -2.28
CA PHE A 33 -18.35 7.58 -1.01
C PHE A 33 -18.69 6.09 -1.11
N LYS A 34 -19.36 5.67 -2.20
CA LYS A 34 -19.65 4.25 -2.45
C LYS A 34 -18.38 3.42 -2.61
N LYS A 35 -17.38 3.95 -3.34
CA LYS A 35 -16.07 3.29 -3.51
C LYS A 35 -15.32 3.12 -2.19
N LEU A 36 -15.29 4.16 -1.35
CA LEU A 36 -14.75 4.10 0.01
C LEU A 36 -15.41 2.99 0.83
N LYS A 37 -16.75 2.98 0.87
CA LYS A 37 -17.53 1.97 1.60
C LYS A 37 -17.25 0.56 1.09
N GLN A 38 -17.23 0.38 -0.22
CA GLN A 38 -16.93 -0.89 -0.84
C GLN A 38 -15.52 -1.37 -0.46
N HIS A 39 -14.51 -0.51 -0.55
CA HIS A 39 -13.15 -0.86 -0.19
C HIS A 39 -13.02 -1.36 1.27
N ILE A 40 -13.63 -0.63 2.22
CA ILE A 40 -13.61 -1.04 3.63
C ILE A 40 -14.36 -2.36 3.83
N ASN A 41 -15.55 -2.50 3.24
CA ASN A 41 -16.37 -3.70 3.38
C ASN A 41 -15.77 -4.94 2.69
N SER A 42 -15.00 -4.75 1.62
CA SER A 42 -14.31 -5.84 0.91
C SER A 42 -13.03 -6.29 1.62
N ASN A 43 -12.48 -5.51 2.54
CA ASN A 43 -11.30 -5.86 3.31
C ASN A 43 -11.69 -6.54 4.63
N SER A 44 -11.90 -7.85 4.59
CA SER A 44 -12.38 -8.65 5.74
C SER A 44 -11.49 -8.52 6.99
N LYS A 45 -10.17 -8.40 6.83
CA LYS A 45 -9.23 -8.22 7.94
C LYS A 45 -9.40 -6.85 8.59
N ALA A 46 -9.45 -5.79 7.79
CA ALA A 46 -9.67 -4.44 8.29
C ALA A 46 -11.04 -4.33 8.97
N LEU A 47 -12.08 -4.89 8.37
CA LEU A 47 -13.43 -4.87 8.91
C LEU A 47 -13.51 -5.60 10.26
N LYS A 48 -12.85 -6.77 10.39
CA LYS A 48 -12.74 -7.50 11.66
C LYS A 48 -12.08 -6.66 12.75
N LEU A 49 -10.95 -6.00 12.45
CA LEU A 49 -10.27 -5.12 13.40
C LEU A 49 -11.14 -3.93 13.83
N ILE A 50 -11.90 -3.36 12.89
CA ILE A 50 -12.84 -2.27 13.19
C ILE A 50 -13.90 -2.75 14.18
N PHE A 51 -14.52 -3.92 13.94
CA PHE A 51 -15.52 -4.50 14.84
C PHE A 51 -14.95 -4.80 16.22
N GLU A 52 -13.77 -5.42 16.30
CA GLU A 52 -13.13 -5.77 17.58
C GLU A 52 -12.80 -4.52 18.40
N ASN A 53 -12.25 -3.48 17.77
CA ASN A 53 -11.93 -2.23 18.47
C ASN A 53 -13.19 -1.45 18.87
N ALA A 54 -14.24 -1.49 18.06
CA ALA A 54 -15.54 -0.92 18.43
C ALA A 54 -16.15 -1.63 19.64
N ALA A 55 -16.08 -2.97 19.67
CA ALA A 55 -16.54 -3.78 20.82
C ALA A 55 -15.75 -3.48 22.11
N LYS A 56 -14.48 -3.09 21.98
CA LYS A 56 -13.64 -2.60 23.09
C LYS A 56 -13.94 -1.15 23.50
N GLY A 57 -14.95 -0.51 22.92
CA GLY A 57 -15.37 0.86 23.27
C GLY A 57 -14.63 1.96 22.52
N SER A 58 -13.88 1.65 21.46
CA SER A 58 -13.20 2.68 20.68
C SER A 58 -14.21 3.53 19.91
N LYS A 59 -14.40 4.77 20.36
CA LYS A 59 -15.34 5.73 19.78
C LYS A 59 -15.15 5.95 18.28
N SER A 60 -13.91 6.09 17.82
CA SER A 60 -13.60 6.30 16.39
C SER A 60 -13.99 5.10 15.52
N HIS A 61 -13.84 3.88 16.03
CA HIS A 61 -14.24 2.66 15.30
C HIS A 61 -15.77 2.48 15.32
N ILE A 62 -16.45 2.84 16.41
CA ILE A 62 -17.91 2.87 16.48
C ILE A 62 -18.47 3.87 15.46
N GLU A 63 -17.91 5.08 15.41
CA GLU A 63 -18.29 6.12 14.44
C GLU A 63 -18.03 5.66 13.00
N LEU A 64 -16.94 4.94 12.75
CA LEU A 64 -16.66 4.36 11.43
C LEU A 64 -17.70 3.29 11.04
N LEU A 65 -18.10 2.41 11.96
CA LEU A 65 -19.16 1.42 11.70
C LEU A 65 -20.51 2.07 11.43
N GLU A 66 -20.83 3.15 12.14
CA GLU A 66 -22.02 3.93 11.89
C GLU A 66 -21.97 4.60 10.50
N PHE A 67 -20.86 5.26 10.18
CA PHE A 67 -20.61 5.88 8.87
C PHE A 67 -20.81 4.90 7.70
N LEU A 68 -20.37 3.64 7.85
CA LEU A 68 -20.56 2.61 6.83
C LEU A 68 -22.03 2.24 6.58
N LYS A 69 -22.94 2.52 7.52
CA LYS A 69 -24.37 2.24 7.36
C LYS A 69 -25.13 3.37 6.66
N LEU A 70 -24.63 4.60 6.74
CA LEU A 70 -25.32 5.78 6.21
C LEU A 70 -25.24 5.87 4.68
N SER A 71 -26.25 6.50 4.08
CA SER A 71 -26.19 7.06 2.74
C SER A 71 -25.28 8.29 2.68
N PHE A 72 -24.96 8.74 1.47
CA PHE A 72 -24.09 9.90 1.27
C PHE A 72 -24.66 11.18 1.91
N ASP A 73 -25.96 11.43 1.72
CA ASP A 73 -26.61 12.63 2.25
C ASP A 73 -26.77 12.56 3.77
N GLU A 74 -27.10 11.39 4.32
CA GLU A 74 -27.15 11.21 5.78
C GLU A 74 -25.77 11.40 6.43
N ALA A 75 -24.71 10.85 5.83
CA ALA A 75 -23.35 11.03 6.31
C ALA A 75 -22.93 12.51 6.23
N LYS A 76 -23.33 13.21 5.16
CA LYS A 76 -23.08 14.64 4.98
C LYS A 76 -23.78 15.48 6.04
N ILE A 77 -25.03 15.17 6.39
CA ILE A 77 -25.79 15.85 7.44
C ILE A 77 -25.16 15.58 8.81
N LYS A 78 -24.85 14.32 9.12
CA LYS A 78 -24.40 13.90 10.44
C LYS A 78 -22.96 14.31 10.76
N TYR A 79 -22.04 14.09 9.83
CA TYR A 79 -20.61 14.34 10.05
C TYR A 79 -20.12 15.64 9.42
N GLY A 80 -20.93 16.27 8.56
CA GLY A 80 -20.54 17.47 7.83
C GLY A 80 -19.69 17.17 6.59
N VAL A 81 -19.82 18.04 5.59
CA VAL A 81 -19.13 17.91 4.29
C VAL A 81 -17.62 17.75 4.44
N LYS A 82 -16.99 18.56 5.30
CA LYS A 82 -15.52 18.55 5.46
C LYS A 82 -14.98 17.21 5.95
N ASN A 83 -15.65 16.60 6.94
CA ASN A 83 -15.25 15.31 7.49
C ASN A 83 -15.46 14.18 6.48
N LEU A 84 -16.55 14.24 5.72
CA LEU A 84 -16.83 13.28 4.65
C LEU A 84 -15.77 13.35 3.54
N LYS A 85 -15.44 14.57 3.07
CA LYS A 85 -14.39 14.77 2.06
C LYS A 85 -13.03 14.31 2.55
N SER A 86 -12.69 14.56 3.82
CA SER A 86 -11.45 14.09 4.45
C SER A 86 -11.32 12.57 4.39
N LEU A 87 -12.36 11.82 4.77
CA LEU A 87 -12.36 10.36 4.71
C LEU A 87 -12.20 9.82 3.29
N ILE A 88 -12.89 10.42 2.31
CA ILE A 88 -12.77 10.04 0.90
C ILE A 88 -11.36 10.34 0.37
N PHE A 89 -10.80 11.50 0.71
CA PHE A 89 -9.46 11.89 0.32
C PHE A 89 -8.39 10.95 0.90
N SER A 90 -8.48 10.62 2.19
CA SER A 90 -7.56 9.68 2.83
C SER A 90 -7.58 8.31 2.17
N TYR A 91 -8.75 7.83 1.72
CA TYR A 91 -8.85 6.60 0.95
C TYR A 91 -8.10 6.68 -0.39
N TYR A 92 -8.30 7.75 -1.15
CA TYR A 92 -7.61 7.91 -2.43
C TYR A 92 -6.09 8.05 -2.26
N LYS A 93 -5.64 8.79 -1.25
CA LYS A 93 -4.21 8.90 -0.94
C LYS A 93 -3.59 7.58 -0.50
N SER A 94 -4.29 6.81 0.32
CA SER A 94 -3.84 5.46 0.70
C SER A 94 -3.68 4.55 -0.53
N ASN A 95 -4.66 4.54 -1.44
CA ASN A 95 -4.57 3.78 -2.69
C ASN A 95 -3.42 4.25 -3.58
N GLU A 96 -3.20 5.56 -3.71
CA GLU A 96 -2.09 6.12 -4.49
C GLU A 96 -0.74 5.60 -3.97
N ILE A 97 -0.58 5.56 -2.65
CA ILE A 97 0.63 5.04 -1.99
C ILE A 97 0.78 3.54 -2.25
N VAL A 98 -0.29 2.77 -2.09
CA VAL A 98 -0.28 1.31 -2.34
C VAL A 98 0.13 1.01 -3.79
N GLU A 99 -0.40 1.73 -4.77
CA GLU A 99 -0.05 1.55 -6.17
C GLU A 99 1.41 1.94 -6.47
N LYS A 100 1.95 2.98 -5.83
CA LYS A 100 3.38 3.31 -5.93
C LYS A 100 4.25 2.17 -5.38
N PHE A 101 3.90 1.60 -4.23
CA PHE A 101 4.63 0.47 -3.66
C PHE A 101 4.58 -0.79 -4.53
N LYS A 102 3.42 -1.13 -5.10
CA LYS A 102 3.31 -2.26 -6.04
C LYS A 102 4.22 -2.09 -7.26
N LYS A 103 4.30 -0.88 -7.82
CA LYS A 103 5.20 -0.58 -8.94
C LYS A 103 6.67 -0.74 -8.55
N LEU A 104 7.06 -0.24 -7.38
CA LEU A 104 8.42 -0.40 -6.85
C LEU A 104 8.77 -1.87 -6.62
N ASP A 105 7.87 -2.65 -6.00
CA ASP A 105 8.08 -4.08 -5.78
C ASP A 105 8.22 -4.86 -7.10
N SER A 106 7.35 -4.57 -8.07
CA SER A 106 7.43 -5.18 -9.41
C SER A 106 8.78 -4.89 -10.08
N SER A 107 9.26 -3.64 -9.97
CA SER A 107 10.56 -3.23 -10.50
C SER A 107 11.71 -3.96 -9.79
N PHE A 108 11.62 -4.10 -8.47
CA PHE A 108 12.62 -4.81 -7.67
C PHE A 108 12.68 -6.31 -8.01
N GLN A 109 11.52 -6.96 -8.17
CA GLN A 109 11.46 -8.36 -8.60
C GLN A 109 12.06 -8.57 -9.99
N ALA A 110 11.83 -7.65 -10.93
CA ALA A 110 12.42 -7.70 -12.26
C ALA A 110 13.96 -7.61 -12.21
N GLN A 111 14.51 -6.69 -11.42
CA GLN A 111 15.95 -6.55 -11.24
C GLN A 111 16.58 -7.79 -10.59
N ASN A 112 15.96 -8.33 -9.54
CA ASN A 112 16.43 -9.56 -8.92
C ASN A 112 16.43 -10.76 -9.88
N LYS A 113 15.48 -10.83 -10.81
CA LYS A 113 15.46 -11.87 -11.84
C LYS A 113 16.64 -11.72 -12.80
N ILE A 114 16.97 -10.49 -13.21
CA ILE A 114 18.13 -10.21 -14.07
C ILE A 114 19.43 -10.62 -13.36
N LEU A 115 19.61 -10.21 -12.10
CA LEU A 115 20.80 -10.56 -11.32
C LEU A 115 20.98 -12.07 -11.16
N LYS A 116 19.89 -12.84 -10.95
CA LYS A 116 19.95 -14.31 -10.92
C LYS A 116 20.41 -14.89 -12.26
N LEU A 117 19.89 -14.39 -13.38
CA LEU A 117 20.31 -14.85 -14.71
C LEU A 117 21.78 -14.53 -14.99
N GLU A 118 22.27 -13.38 -14.56
CA GLU A 118 23.69 -13.01 -14.66
C GLU A 118 24.56 -13.91 -13.79
N GLN A 119 24.14 -14.18 -12.55
CA GLN A 119 24.84 -15.08 -11.65
C GLN A 119 24.91 -16.50 -12.21
N ASP A 120 23.82 -17.04 -12.76
CA ASP A 120 23.78 -18.35 -13.40
C ASP A 120 24.70 -18.40 -14.64
N SER A 121 24.75 -17.31 -15.42
CA SER A 121 25.66 -17.20 -16.57
C SER A 121 27.13 -17.20 -16.16
N ILE A 122 27.47 -16.48 -15.08
CA ILE A 122 28.82 -16.47 -14.52
C ILE A 122 29.19 -17.86 -14.01
N SER A 123 28.33 -18.50 -13.22
CA SER A 123 28.58 -19.85 -12.69
C SER A 123 28.87 -20.86 -13.81
N LYS A 124 28.08 -20.85 -14.89
CA LYS A 124 28.33 -21.71 -16.06
C LYS A 124 29.68 -21.43 -16.74
N LYS A 125 30.07 -20.15 -16.84
CA LYS A 125 31.39 -19.79 -17.40
C LYS A 125 32.53 -20.27 -16.50
N VAL A 126 32.38 -20.22 -15.19
CA VAL A 126 33.37 -20.73 -14.22
C VAL A 126 33.49 -22.25 -14.34
N GLU A 127 32.37 -22.99 -14.33
CA GLU A 127 32.35 -24.44 -14.50
C GLU A 127 33.06 -24.87 -15.81
N PHE A 128 32.72 -24.22 -16.92
CA PHE A 128 33.36 -24.49 -18.22
C PHE A 128 34.88 -24.22 -18.20
N SER A 129 35.31 -23.14 -17.53
CA SER A 129 36.73 -22.83 -17.35
C SER A 129 37.46 -23.91 -16.54
N ASP A 130 36.83 -24.42 -15.47
CA ASP A 130 37.43 -25.42 -14.62
C ASP A 130 37.51 -26.80 -15.31
N GLU A 131 36.51 -27.17 -16.10
CA GLU A 131 36.57 -28.34 -16.98
C GLU A 131 37.72 -28.24 -17.99
N ILE A 132 37.88 -27.08 -18.66
CA ILE A 132 38.99 -26.86 -19.60
C ILE A 132 40.35 -26.99 -18.90
N LYS A 133 40.52 -26.38 -17.72
CA LYS A 133 41.77 -26.51 -16.95
C LYS A 133 42.06 -27.96 -16.59
N LYS A 134 41.04 -28.74 -16.23
CA LYS A 134 41.17 -30.16 -15.88
C LYS A 134 41.59 -30.99 -17.10
N SER A 135 40.95 -30.78 -18.25
CA SER A 135 41.29 -31.43 -19.52
C SER A 135 42.70 -31.09 -20.00
N LEU A 136 43.12 -29.82 -19.91
CA LEU A 136 44.49 -29.41 -20.25
C LEU A 136 45.55 -30.05 -19.34
N LYS A 137 45.24 -30.28 -18.07
CA LYS A 137 46.14 -30.95 -17.12
C LYS A 137 46.29 -32.44 -17.43
N ILE A 138 45.24 -33.10 -17.91
CA ILE A 138 45.28 -34.50 -18.37
C ILE A 138 46.16 -34.63 -19.61
N ILE A 139 45.92 -33.80 -20.64
CA ILE A 139 46.72 -33.81 -21.89
C ILE A 139 48.21 -33.58 -21.60
N ARG A 140 48.53 -32.66 -20.68
CA ARG A 140 49.93 -32.38 -20.29
C ARG A 140 50.60 -33.57 -19.58
N ASN A 141 49.85 -34.37 -18.83
CA ASN A 141 50.39 -35.56 -18.18
C ASN A 141 50.55 -36.74 -19.15
N GLU A 142 49.71 -36.84 -20.18
CA GLU A 142 49.81 -37.88 -21.22
C GLU A 142 50.95 -37.63 -22.22
N GLN A 143 51.41 -36.40 -22.39
CA GLN A 143 52.57 -36.06 -23.23
C GLN A 143 53.94 -36.28 -22.56
N ILE A 144 53.98 -36.65 -21.28
CA ILE A 144 55.23 -36.85 -20.50
C ILE A 144 55.53 -38.35 -20.27
N VAL A 145 54.75 -39.26 -20.87
CA VAL A 145 54.98 -40.72 -20.83
C VAL A 145 55.63 -41.19 -22.14
#